data_AF-A0A0N8KGK1-F1
#
_entry.id   AF-A0A0N8KGK1-F1
#
_cell.length_a   1.000
_cell.length_b   1.000
_cell.length_c   1.000
_cell.angle_alpha   90.00
_cell.angle_beta   90.00
_cell.angle_gamma   90.00
#
_symmetry.space_group_name_H-M   'P 1'
#
loop_
_entity.id
_entity.type
_entity.pdbx_description
1 polymer ?
#
loop_
_entity_poly.entity_id
_entity_poly.type
_entity_poly.pdbx_seq_one_letter_code
_entity_poly.pdbx_strand_id
1 'polypeptide(L)'
;MTGPQRISLVALVALAFCAGLLWWVRSVPPSETAIIDAAAADYVARTGGAPTDCAARPSALPEVRLVVICAEGAWVAAFDDYGRPVAVDRDKLEEEPLT
;
A
#
# COMPACT_ATOMS: atom_id res chain seq x y z
N MET A 1 24.06 -20.31 -35.91
CA MET A 1 25.37 -19.95 -35.32
C MET A 1 25.11 -19.17 -34.03
N THR A 2 25.08 -19.85 -32.88
CA THR A 2 24.94 -19.20 -31.56
C THR A 2 26.21 -19.51 -30.79
N GLY A 3 27.22 -18.66 -30.94
CA GLY A 3 28.46 -18.75 -30.18
C GLY A 3 28.22 -18.44 -28.70
N PRO A 4 28.98 -19.02 -27.77
CA PRO A 4 28.82 -18.77 -26.34
C PRO A 4 29.13 -17.30 -26.05
N GLN A 5 28.08 -16.49 -25.79
CA GLN A 5 28.25 -15.12 -25.35
C GLN A 5 28.93 -15.12 -23.98
N ARG A 6 30.23 -14.82 -23.96
CA ARG A 6 30.98 -14.53 -22.75
C ARG A 6 30.49 -13.19 -22.22
N ILE A 7 29.42 -13.22 -21.43
CA ILE A 7 28.91 -12.03 -20.74
C ILE A 7 30.04 -11.52 -19.85
N SER A 8 30.48 -10.28 -20.08
CA SER A 8 31.53 -9.66 -19.27
C SER A 8 31.09 -9.60 -17.82
N LEU A 9 31.99 -9.92 -16.88
CA LEU A 9 31.73 -9.79 -15.44
C LEU A 9 31.20 -8.39 -15.09
N VAL A 10 31.74 -7.36 -15.74
CA VAL A 10 31.30 -5.96 -15.56
C VAL A 10 29.83 -5.79 -15.95
N ALA A 11 29.38 -6.42 -17.04
CA ALA A 11 27.99 -6.36 -17.47
C ALA A 11 27.05 -7.09 -16.48
N LEU A 12 27.49 -8.22 -15.91
CA LEU A 12 26.73 -8.92 -14.86
C LEU A 12 26.63 -8.08 -13.58
N VAL A 13 27.73 -7.47 -13.14
CA VAL A 13 27.75 -6.60 -11.95
C VAL A 13 26.86 -5.37 -12.16
N ALA A 14 26.95 -4.71 -13.33
CA ALA A 14 26.10 -3.56 -13.64
C ALA A 14 24.60 -3.95 -13.67
N LEU A 15 24.27 -5.10 -14.26
CA LEU A 15 22.90 -5.59 -14.29
C LEU A 15 22.37 -5.92 -12.88
N ALA A 16 23.16 -6.59 -12.06
CA ALA A 16 22.81 -6.89 -10.67
C ALA A 16 22.62 -5.62 -9.85
N PHE A 17 23.47 -4.61 -10.04
CA PHE A 17 23.36 -3.31 -9.38
C PHE A 17 22.09 -2.56 -9.80
N CYS A 18 21.81 -2.49 -11.11
CA CYS A 18 20.57 -1.88 -11.62
C CYS A 18 19.32 -2.62 -11.10
N ALA A 19 19.34 -3.95 -11.10
CA ALA A 19 18.26 -4.76 -10.56
C ALA A 19 18.06 -4.51 -9.05
N GLY A 20 19.15 -4.43 -8.29
CA GLY A 20 19.12 -4.13 -6.86
C GLY A 20 18.55 -2.74 -6.55
N LEU A 21 18.94 -1.72 -7.32
CA LEU A 21 18.38 -0.36 -7.20
C LEU A 21 16.88 -0.33 -7.50
N LEU A 22 16.46 -0.99 -8.58
CA LEU A 22 15.05 -1.07 -8.94
C LEU A 22 14.22 -1.79 -7.87
N TRP A 23 14.77 -2.85 -7.28
CA TRP A 23 14.14 -3.54 -6.15
C TRP A 23 14.07 -2.65 -4.91
N TRP A 24 15.16 -1.96 -4.58
CA TRP A 24 15.23 -1.08 -3.40
C TRP A 24 14.19 0.04 -3.47
N VAL A 25 14.05 0.71 -4.62
CA VAL A 25 13.04 1.76 -4.83
C VAL A 25 11.62 1.23 -4.65
N ARG A 26 11.35 -0.03 -5.05
CA ARG A 26 10.03 -0.66 -4.89
C ARG A 26 9.74 -1.13 -3.47
N SER A 27 10.76 -1.28 -2.63
CA SER A 27 10.60 -1.68 -1.24
C SER A 27 10.27 -0.52 -0.31
N VAL A 28 10.32 0.73 -0.78
CA VAL A 28 9.96 1.90 0.03
C VAL A 28 8.44 1.88 0.24
N PRO A 29 7.95 1.79 1.49
CA PRO A 29 6.52 1.84 1.76
C PRO A 29 5.95 3.20 1.33
N PRO A 30 4.72 3.22 0.79
CA PRO A 30 4.06 4.47 0.43
C PRO A 30 3.88 5.37 1.66
N SER A 31 3.84 6.68 1.42
CA SER A 31 3.45 7.64 2.44
C SER A 31 1.98 7.46 2.79
N GLU A 32 1.59 7.87 4.00
CA GLU A 32 0.21 7.78 4.46
C GLU A 32 -0.75 8.53 3.53
N THR A 33 -0.34 9.72 3.07
CA THR A 33 -1.11 10.49 2.08
C THR A 33 -1.35 9.70 0.80
N ALA A 34 -0.34 9.00 0.28
CA ALA A 34 -0.49 8.19 -0.93
C ALA A 34 -1.47 7.02 -0.73
N ILE A 35 -1.49 6.41 0.47
CA ILE A 35 -2.46 5.37 0.83
C ILE A 35 -3.88 5.95 0.86
N ILE A 36 -4.05 7.12 1.50
CA ILE A 36 -5.35 7.80 1.63
C ILE A 36 -5.90 8.20 0.25
N ASP A 37 -5.07 8.81 -0.59
CA ASP A 37 -5.46 9.24 -1.93
C ASP A 37 -5.85 8.05 -2.82
N ALA A 38 -5.11 6.94 -2.73
CA ALA A 38 -5.45 5.71 -3.45
C ALA A 38 -6.77 5.09 -2.96
N ALA A 39 -7.02 5.09 -1.65
CA ALA A 39 -8.26 4.61 -1.06
C ALA A 39 -9.47 5.48 -1.45
N ALA A 40 -9.33 6.81 -1.39
CA ALA A 40 -10.35 7.74 -1.82
C ALA A 40 -10.65 7.58 -3.32
N ALA A 41 -9.63 7.39 -4.16
CA ALA A 41 -9.82 7.11 -5.58
C ALA A 41 -10.60 5.81 -5.84
N ASP A 42 -10.32 4.72 -5.09
CA ASP A 42 -11.07 3.46 -5.18
C ASP A 42 -12.53 3.66 -4.73
N TYR A 43 -12.76 4.39 -3.64
CA TYR A 43 -14.11 4.75 -3.19
C TYR A 43 -14.89 5.51 -4.28
N VAL A 44 -14.30 6.57 -4.85
CA VAL A 44 -14.91 7.37 -5.92
C VAL A 44 -15.20 6.49 -7.15
N ALA A 45 -14.26 5.62 -7.53
CA ALA A 45 -14.43 4.73 -8.67
C ALA A 45 -15.58 3.73 -8.49
N ARG A 46 -15.81 3.24 -7.27
CA ARG A 46 -16.84 2.23 -6.97
C ARG A 46 -18.21 2.84 -6.67
N THR A 47 -18.24 3.99 -6.01
CA THR A 47 -19.48 4.56 -5.47
C THR A 47 -19.95 5.79 -6.22
N GLY A 48 -19.05 6.48 -6.92
CA GLY A 48 -19.30 7.80 -7.51
C GLY A 48 -19.37 8.94 -6.48
N GLY A 49 -18.98 8.69 -5.22
CA GLY A 49 -18.90 9.71 -4.17
C GLY A 49 -17.78 10.73 -4.38
N ALA A 50 -17.55 11.60 -3.40
CA ALA A 50 -16.47 12.58 -3.43
C ALA A 50 -15.28 12.12 -2.58
N PRO A 51 -14.03 12.44 -2.96
CA PRO A 51 -12.86 12.09 -2.16
C PRO A 51 -12.85 12.77 -0.77
N THR A 52 -13.57 13.89 -0.64
CA THR A 52 -13.77 14.61 0.63
C THR A 52 -14.69 13.89 1.62
N ASP A 53 -15.40 12.85 1.17
CA ASP A 53 -16.26 12.04 2.05
C ASP A 53 -15.43 11.05 2.88
N CYS A 54 -14.12 10.97 2.64
CA CYS A 54 -13.21 10.03 3.26
C CYS A 54 -12.39 10.69 4.38
N ALA A 55 -12.34 10.02 5.52
CA ALA A 55 -11.47 10.32 6.64
C ALA A 55 -10.59 9.12 6.97
N ALA A 56 -9.32 9.39 7.28
CA ALA A 56 -8.36 8.37 7.62
C ALA A 56 -7.97 8.46 9.09
N ARG A 57 -7.83 7.30 9.76
CA ARG A 57 -7.31 7.20 11.11
C ARG A 57 -6.27 6.09 11.23
N PRO A 58 -5.26 6.23 12.11
CA PRO A 58 -4.39 5.13 12.46
C PRO A 58 -5.18 4.03 13.20
N SER A 59 -4.76 2.78 13.03
CA SER A 59 -5.31 1.64 13.78
C SER A 59 -4.39 1.25 14.93
N ALA A 60 -4.95 0.63 15.96
CA ALA A 60 -4.17 0.04 17.05
C ALA A 60 -3.78 -1.43 16.78
N LEU A 61 -4.29 -2.03 15.70
CA LEU A 61 -3.98 -3.41 15.33
C LEU A 61 -2.59 -3.49 14.69
N PRO A 62 -1.74 -4.48 15.04
CA PRO A 62 -0.37 -4.59 14.54
C PRO A 62 -0.27 -4.85 13.03
N GLU A 63 -1.32 -5.41 12.43
CA GLU A 63 -1.38 -5.77 11.01
C GLU A 63 -1.99 -4.64 10.15
N VAL A 64 -2.51 -3.57 10.78
CA VAL A 64 -3.21 -2.47 10.12
C VAL A 64 -2.52 -1.17 10.48
N ARG A 65 -1.97 -0.50 9.48
CA ARG A 65 -1.41 0.84 9.66
C ARG A 65 -2.51 1.90 9.70
N LEU A 66 -3.46 1.80 8.77
CA LEU A 66 -4.41 2.87 8.49
C LEU A 66 -5.79 2.31 8.16
N VAL A 67 -6.83 2.99 8.63
CA VAL A 67 -8.22 2.73 8.29
C VAL A 67 -8.77 3.95 7.60
N VAL A 68 -9.32 3.78 6.41
CA VAL A 68 -10.02 4.82 5.66
C VAL A 68 -11.51 4.54 5.73
N ILE A 69 -12.26 5.53 6.19
CA ILE A 69 -13.69 5.48 6.37
C ILE A 69 -14.28 6.55 5.46
N CYS A 70 -15.16 6.17 4.54
CA CYS A 70 -15.85 7.09 3.64
C CYS A 70 -17.37 7.02 3.83
N ALA A 71 -18.08 8.07 3.42
CA ALA A 71 -19.55 8.17 3.50
C ALA A 71 -20.08 7.84 4.90
N GLU A 72 -19.53 8.53 5.91
CA GLU A 72 -19.96 8.40 7.31
C GLU A 72 -19.98 6.97 7.85
N GLY A 73 -19.10 6.09 7.36
CA GLY A 73 -18.99 4.70 7.82
C GLY A 73 -19.70 3.66 6.95
N ALA A 74 -20.34 4.08 5.85
CA ALA A 74 -20.92 3.14 4.88
C ALA A 74 -19.83 2.37 4.09
N TRP A 75 -18.64 2.95 3.97
CA TRP A 75 -17.48 2.31 3.35
C TRP A 75 -16.28 2.37 4.28
N VAL A 76 -15.67 1.21 4.54
CA VAL A 76 -14.50 1.08 5.42
C VAL A 76 -13.48 0.17 4.76
N ALA A 77 -12.24 0.62 4.67
CA ALA A 77 -11.11 -0.17 4.19
C ALA A 77 -9.91 -0.02 5.13
N ALA A 78 -9.29 -1.14 5.46
CA ALA A 78 -8.07 -1.21 6.26
C ALA A 78 -6.86 -1.47 5.36
N PHE A 79 -5.72 -0.83 5.66
CA PHE A 79 -4.50 -0.90 4.87
C PHE A 79 -3.28 -1.23 5.74
N ASP A 80 -2.37 -2.05 5.20
CA ASP A 80 -1.07 -2.37 5.81
C ASP A 80 -0.03 -1.25 5.60
N ASP A 81 1.20 -1.46 6.08
CA ASP A 81 2.32 -0.54 5.92
C ASP A 81 2.67 -0.22 4.45
N TYR A 82 2.26 -1.08 3.54
CA TYR A 82 2.53 -1.00 2.11
C TYR A 82 1.30 -0.49 1.32
N GLY A 83 0.23 -0.06 2.00
CA GLY A 83 -1.00 0.40 1.35
C GLY A 83 -1.83 -0.72 0.71
N ARG A 84 -1.61 -1.98 1.10
CA ARG A 84 -2.39 -3.12 0.61
C ARG A 84 -3.65 -3.31 1.46
N PRO A 85 -4.80 -3.63 0.86
CA PRO A 85 -6.03 -3.84 1.60
C PRO A 85 -5.92 -5.09 2.48
N VAL A 86 -6.27 -4.95 3.75
CA VAL A 86 -6.30 -6.03 4.74
C VAL A 86 -7.76 -6.34 5.06
N ALA A 87 -8.14 -7.61 4.97
CA ALA A 87 -9.46 -8.06 5.41
C ALA A 87 -9.46 -8.14 6.94
N VAL A 88 -10.08 -7.15 7.58
CA VAL A 88 -10.27 -7.11 9.03
C VAL A 88 -11.76 -6.95 9.31
N ASP A 89 -12.27 -7.72 10.28
CA ASP A 89 -13.64 -7.55 10.76
C ASP A 89 -13.83 -6.13 11.29
N ARG A 90 -14.87 -5.46 10.81
CA ARG A 90 -15.14 -4.05 11.13
C ARG A 90 -15.24 -3.82 12.64
N ASP A 91 -15.84 -4.76 13.36
CA ASP A 91 -16.02 -4.71 14.82
C ASP A 91 -14.67 -4.65 15.57
N LYS A 92 -13.63 -5.29 15.02
CA LYS A 92 -12.27 -5.29 15.60
C LYS A 92 -11.49 -4.01 15.32
N LEU A 93 -11.93 -3.19 14.36
CA LEU A 93 -11.34 -1.88 14.10
C LEU A 93 -11.88 -0.83 15.08
N GLU A 94 -13.05 -1.08 15.67
CA GLU A 94 -13.75 -0.20 16.62
C GLU A 94 -13.38 -0.51 18.09
N GLU A 95 -12.87 -1.71 18.37
CA GLU A 95 -12.29 -2.05 19.68
C GLU A 95 -11.01 -1.22 19.92
N GLU A 96 -11.17 -0.07 20.56
CA GLU A 96 -10.11 0.64 21.26
C GLU A 96 -9.45 -0.35 22.24
N PRO A 97 -8.13 -0.63 22.16
CA PRO A 97 -7.51 -1.55 23.10
C PRO A 97 -7.64 -0.93 24.50
N LEU A 98 -8.39 -1.60 25.38
CA LEU A 98 -8.42 -1.26 26.80
C LEU A 98 -6.97 -1.21 27.29
N THR A 99 -6.58 -0.03 27.77
CA THR A 99 -5.36 0.27 28.51
C THR A 99 -5.07 -0.74 29.61
#